data_AF-A0A832DS03-F1
#
_entry.id   AF-A0A832DS03-F1
#
_cell.length_a   1.000
_cell.length_b   1.000
_cell.length_c   1.000
_cell.angle_alpha   90.00
_cell.angle_beta   90.00
_cell.angle_gamma   90.00
#
_symmetry.space_group_name_H-M   'P 1'
#
loop_
_entity.id
_entity.type
_entity.pdbx_description
1 polymer ?
#
loop_
_entity_poly.entity_id
_entity_poly.type
_entity_poly.pdbx_seq_one_letter_code
_entity_poly.pdbx_strand_id
1 'polypeptide(L)' 'MNDIEFLERVAEAAERLNRHPDVELRYVNLALRLTTHDAGNKITKKDLRLAGETQKAVEEFREMLAQ' A
#
# COMPACT_ATOMS: atom_id res chain seq x y z
N MET A 1 8.83 3.82 -12.92
CA MET A 1 8.67 3.30 -11.55
C MET A 1 8.78 1.78 -11.60
N ASN A 2 9.58 1.14 -10.75
CA ASN A 2 9.62 -0.32 -10.61
C ASN A 2 8.85 -0.77 -9.35
N ASP A 3 8.81 -2.08 -9.10
CA ASP A 3 8.14 -2.71 -7.97
C ASP A 3 8.67 -2.25 -6.60
N ILE A 4 9.98 -2.02 -6.49
CA ILE A 4 10.62 -1.51 -5.27
C ILE A 4 10.25 -0.04 -5.05
N GLU A 5 10.36 0.79 -6.08
CA GLU A 5 9.98 2.22 -6.02
C GLU A 5 8.48 2.39 -5.71
N PHE A 6 7.62 1.51 -6.24
CA PHE A 6 6.20 1.50 -5.88
C PHE A 6 6.00 1.14 -4.41
N LEU A 7 6.71 0.12 -3.90
CA LEU A 7 6.66 -0.25 -2.49
C LEU A 7 7.14 0.87 -1.57
N GLU A 8 8.19 1.61 -1.95
CA GLU A 8 8.67 2.78 -1.20
C GLU A 8 7.56 3.83 -1.02
N ARG A 9 6.80 4.15 -2.09
CA ARG A 9 5.68 5.10 -2.00
C ARG A 9 4.55 4.60 -1.10
N VAL A 10 4.29 3.29 -1.10
CA VAL A 10 3.34 2.68 -0.15
C VAL A 10 3.85 2.79 1.29
N ALA A 11 5.15 2.56 1.51
CA ALA A 11 5.77 2.68 2.83
C ALA A 11 5.74 4.11 3.38
N GLU A 12 5.97 5.12 2.55
CA GLU A 12 5.84 6.53 2.92
C GLU A 12 4.41 6.89 3.36
N ALA A 13 3.40 6.41 2.61
CA ALA A 13 2.00 6.60 2.98
C ALA A 13 1.65 5.87 4.29
N ALA A 14 2.15 4.66 4.47
CA ALA A 14 1.99 3.87 5.69
C ALA A 14 2.58 4.60 6.91
N GLU A 15 3.79 5.14 6.79
CA GLU A 15 4.46 5.87 7.88
C GLU A 15 3.72 7.16 8.24
N ARG A 16 3.34 7.97 7.24
CA ARG A 16 2.57 9.20 7.44
C ARG A 16 1.22 8.95 8.14
N LEU A 17 0.59 7.81 7.88
CA LEU A 17 -0.68 7.43 8.49
C LEU A 17 -0.51 6.68 9.82
N ASN A 18 0.73 6.42 10.25
CA ASN A 18 1.07 5.52 11.35
C ASN A 18 0.27 4.20 11.26
N ARG A 19 0.33 3.60 10.07
CA ARG A 19 -0.43 2.40 9.75
C ARG A 19 0.34 1.56 8.74
N HIS A 20 0.87 0.44 9.19
CA HIS A 20 1.65 -0.46 8.33
C HIS A 20 0.82 -1.65 7.83
N PRO A 21 0.88 -1.98 6.53
CA PRO A 21 0.33 -3.21 5.98
C PRO A 21 1.32 -4.38 6.18
N ASP A 22 0.84 -5.61 6.08
CA ASP A 22 1.74 -6.72 5.77
C ASP A 22 2.10 -6.68 4.29
N VAL A 23 3.38 -6.79 3.99
CA VAL A 23 3.93 -6.67 2.64
C VAL A 23 4.55 -7.98 2.21
N GLU A 24 4.27 -8.40 0.99
CA GLU A 24 4.91 -9.55 0.38
C GLU A 24 5.26 -9.23 -1.08
N LEU A 25 6.55 -9.24 -1.41
CA LEU A 25 7.06 -9.01 -2.75
C LEU A 25 7.67 -10.31 -3.29
N ARG A 26 7.14 -10.82 -4.41
CA ARG A 26 7.61 -12.01 -5.12
C ARG A 26 7.95 -11.66 -6.56
N TYR A 27 9.23 -11.43 -6.83
CA TYR A 27 9.68 -10.79 -8.08
C TYR A 27 8.88 -9.49 -8.26
N VAL A 28 8.16 -9.30 -9.37
CA VAL A 28 7.33 -8.10 -9.60
C VAL A 28 5.95 -8.13 -8.91
N ASN A 29 5.57 -9.24 -8.27
CA ASN A 29 4.25 -9.37 -7.67
C ASN A 29 4.26 -8.86 -6.22
N LEU A 30 3.64 -7.71 -6.00
CA LEU A 30 3.46 -7.12 -4.69
C LEU A 30 2.04 -7.39 -4.15
N ALA A 31 1.95 -8.03 -3.00
CA ALA A 31 0.71 -8.23 -2.27
C ALA A 31 0.73 -7.45 -0.95
N LEU A 32 -0.34 -6.72 -0.69
CA LEU A 32 -0.55 -5.94 0.54
C LEU A 32 -1.76 -6.48 1.30
N ARG A 33 -1.62 -6.68 2.61
CA ARG A 33 -2.73 -7.05 3.50
C ARG A 33 -2.89 -5.99 4.58
N LEU A 34 -4.11 -5.48 4.74
CA LEU A 34 -4.44 -4.38 5.64
C LEU A 34 -5.49 -4.81 6.66
N THR A 35 -5.06 -5.04 7.89
CA THR A 35 -5.95 -5.38 9.02
C THR A 35 -5.43 -4.78 10.31
N THR A 36 -6.31 -4.20 11.11
CA THR A 36 -5.88 -3.58 12.37
C THR A 36 -5.78 -4.67 13.45
N HIS A 37 -4.55 -4.95 13.91
CA HIS A 37 -4.25 -6.02 14.87
C HIS A 37 -5.00 -5.86 16.21
N ASP A 38 -4.97 -4.64 16.76
CA ASP A 38 -5.65 -4.30 18.03
C ASP A 38 -7.18 -4.45 17.98
N ALA A 39 -7.77 -4.40 16.78
CA ALA A 39 -9.18 -4.65 16.52
C ALA A 39 -9.50 -6.14 16.31
N GLY A 40 -8.56 -7.04 16.63
CA GLY A 40 -8.68 -8.48 16.40
C GLY A 40 -8.51 -8.85 14.94
N ASN A 41 -7.52 -8.24 14.25
CA ASN A 41 -7.24 -8.43 12.82
C ASN A 41 -8.43 -8.09 11.91
N LYS A 42 -9.20 -7.06 12.27
CA LYS A 42 -10.38 -6.60 11.50
C LYS A 42 -10.05 -5.38 10.66
N ILE A 43 -10.82 -5.19 9.59
CA ILE A 43 -10.76 -3.97 8.78
C ILE A 43 -11.36 -2.81 9.58
N THR A 44 -10.61 -1.71 9.67
CA THR A 44 -11.06 -0.45 10.27
C THR A 44 -10.92 0.70 9.30
N LYS A 45 -11.37 1.90 9.71
CA LYS A 45 -11.16 3.13 8.94
C LYS A 45 -9.68 3.44 8.67
N LYS A 46 -8.75 2.96 9.52
CA LYS A 46 -7.30 3.14 9.31
C LYS A 46 -6.85 2.34 8.08
N ASP A 47 -7.34 1.11 7.95
CA ASP A 47 -7.03 0.24 6.81
C ASP A 47 -7.58 0.83 5.51
N LEU A 48 -8.84 1.30 5.53
CA LEU A 48 -9.45 1.94 4.37
C LEU A 48 -8.71 3.22 3.93
N ARG A 49 -8.18 4.00 4.88
CA ARG A 49 -7.38 5.18 4.55
C ARG A 49 -6.08 4.82 3.84
N LEU A 50 -5.33 3.85 4.36
CA LEU A 50 -4.10 3.40 3.71
C LEU A 50 -4.40 2.79 2.34
N ALA A 51 -5.44 1.95 2.22
CA ALA A 51 -5.87 1.40 0.93
C ALA A 51 -6.17 2.51 -0.10
N GLY A 52 -6.80 3.61 0.32
CA GLY A 52 -7.05 4.77 -0.54
C GLY A 52 -5.77 5.47 -1.01
N GLU A 53 -4.76 5.62 -0.14
CA GLU A 53 -3.46 6.18 -0.54
C GLU A 53 -2.68 5.23 -1.47
N THR A 54 -2.73 3.93 -1.21
CA THR A 54 -2.18 2.91 -2.11
C THR A 54 -2.85 2.97 -3.48
N GLN A 55 -4.17 3.14 -3.55
CA GLN A 55 -4.88 3.27 -4.82
C GLN A 55 -4.40 4.46 -5.64
N LYS A 56 -4.13 5.61 -5.01
CA LYS A 56 -3.57 6.79 -5.70
C LYS A 56 -2.21 6.46 -6.32
N ALA A 57 -1.32 5.81 -5.55
CA ALA A 57 -0.03 5.37 -6.05
C ALA A 57 -0.16 4.40 -7.24
N VAL A 58 -1.18 3.53 -7.25
CA VAL A 58 -1.48 2.63 -8.37
C VAL A 58 -1.88 3.40 -9.63
N GLU A 59 -2.75 4.39 -9.51
CA GLU A 59 -3.16 5.18 -10.68
C GLU A 59 -1.99 5.98 -11.24
N GLU A 60 -1.20 6.62 -10.39
CA GLU A 60 0.03 7.31 -10.81
C GLU A 60 1.00 6.34 -11.51
N PHE A 61 1.13 5.11 -11.01
CA PHE A 61 1.96 4.09 -11.66
C PHE A 61 1.45 3.72 -13.05
N ARG A 62 0.13 3.51 -13.18
CA ARG A 62 -0.51 3.15 -14.45
C ARG A 62 -0.37 4.25 -15.48
N GLU A 63 -0.54 5.51 -15.07
CA GLU A 63 -0.36 6.67 -15.95
C GLU A 63 1.08 6.74 -16.49
N MET A 64 2.08 6.43 -15.67
CA MET A 64 3.48 6.37 -16.12
C MET A 64 3.76 5.24 -17.12
N LEU A 65 3.07 4.10 -17.02
CA LEU A 65 3.23 2.98 -17.95
C LEU A 65 2.51 3.21 -19.29
N ALA A 66 1.55 4.13 -19.33
CA ALA A 66 0.78 4.46 -20.53
C ALA A 66 1.44 5.54 -21.42
N GLN A 67 2.58 6.08 -21.00
CA GLN A 67 3.40 7.07 -21.74
C GLN A 67 4.62 6.40 -22.36
#